data_AF-A0A967LAL8-F1
#
_entry.id   AF-A0A967LAL8-F1
#
_cell.length_a   1.000
_cell.length_b   1.000
_cell.length_c   1.000
_cell.angle_alpha   90.00
_cell.angle_beta   90.00
_cell.angle_gamma   90.00
#
_symmetry.space_group_name_H-M   'P 1'
#
loop_
_entity.id
_entity.type
_entity.pdbx_description
1 polymer ?
#
loop_
_entity_poly.entity_id
_entity_poly.type
_entity_poly.pdbx_seq_one_letter_code
_entity_poly.pdbx_strand_id
1 'polypeptide(L)'
;PRLLRLNGLQVQDPPTLQHSKIERPNLEELADAVSKFTAAGADLFRDPGDENVIRPVLGWPELTEDEIAERMEENEANRQQMDALAGRAAMAAAQEDEDDEDDQGELDL
;
A
#
# COMPACT_ATOMS: atom_id res chain seq x y z
N PRO A 1 27.81 1.81 -21.91
CA PRO A 1 27.47 3.26 -22.02
C PRO A 1 28.70 4.15 -21.79
N ARG A 2 28.89 5.23 -22.58
CA ARG A 2 30.05 6.15 -22.45
C ARG A 2 30.16 6.76 -21.07
N LEU A 3 29.03 7.10 -20.43
CA LEU A 3 28.99 7.64 -19.07
C LEU A 3 29.55 6.67 -18.02
N LEU A 4 29.20 5.39 -18.06
CA LEU A 4 29.71 4.40 -17.09
C LEU A 4 31.24 4.21 -17.22
N ARG A 5 31.74 4.19 -18.46
CA ARG A 5 33.18 4.08 -18.75
C ARG A 5 33.99 5.27 -18.27
N LEU A 6 33.44 6.49 -18.40
CA LEU A 6 34.10 7.71 -17.94
C LEU A 6 34.16 7.81 -16.41
N ASN A 7 33.24 7.14 -15.71
CA ASN A 7 33.19 7.10 -14.25
C ASN A 7 33.89 5.86 -13.64
N GLY A 8 34.60 5.06 -14.45
CA GLY A 8 35.30 3.86 -13.97
C GLY A 8 34.39 2.72 -13.51
N LEU A 9 33.09 2.79 -13.80
CA LEU A 9 32.12 1.75 -13.44
C LEU A 9 32.16 0.63 -14.49
N GLN A 10 32.70 -0.52 -14.11
CA GLN A 10 32.67 -1.74 -14.92
C GLN A 10 31.47 -2.59 -14.49
N VAL A 11 30.33 -2.40 -15.16
CA VAL A 11 29.11 -3.16 -14.92
C VAL A 11 28.95 -4.20 -16.02
N GLN A 12 28.73 -5.48 -15.67
CA GLN A 12 28.54 -6.56 -16.63
C GLN A 12 27.27 -6.35 -17.46
N ASP A 13 26.17 -5.91 -16.82
CA ASP A 13 24.93 -5.50 -17.46
C ASP A 13 24.65 -4.00 -17.20
N PRO A 14 24.91 -3.13 -18.18
CA PRO A 14 24.61 -1.71 -18.03
C PRO A 14 23.11 -1.45 -18.13
N PRO A 15 22.54 -0.52 -17.32
CA PRO A 15 21.14 -0.13 -17.46
C PRO A 15 20.87 0.42 -18.86
N THR A 16 19.73 0.02 -19.41
CA THR A 16 19.23 0.50 -20.69
C THR A 16 18.15 1.55 -20.47
N LEU A 17 18.17 2.61 -21.27
CA LEU A 17 17.04 3.53 -21.34
C LEU A 17 15.88 2.79 -22.01
N GLN A 18 14.83 2.49 -21.25
CA GLN A 18 13.58 1.95 -21.79
C GLN A 18 12.56 3.08 -21.81
N HIS A 19 11.90 3.29 -22.96
CA HIS A 19 10.75 4.16 -23.02
C HIS A 19 9.51 3.36 -22.62
N SER A 20 8.72 3.88 -21.68
CA SER A 20 7.39 3.33 -21.45
C SER A 20 6.50 3.67 -22.64
N LYS A 21 5.52 2.80 -22.93
CA LYS A 21 4.46 3.12 -23.88
C LYS A 21 3.56 4.15 -23.21
N ILE A 22 3.45 5.33 -23.80
CA ILE A 22 2.51 6.36 -23.35
C ILE A 22 1.14 5.97 -23.93
N GLU A 23 0.43 5.11 -23.22
CA GLU A 23 -0.99 4.88 -23.50
C GLU A 23 -1.80 5.99 -22.85
N ARG A 24 -2.79 6.52 -23.57
CA ARG A 24 -3.73 7.46 -22.97
C ARG A 24 -4.56 6.64 -21.98
N PRO A 25 -4.50 6.93 -20.67
CA PRO A 25 -5.34 6.22 -19.73
C PRO A 25 -6.80 6.44 -20.09
N ASN A 26 -7.60 5.37 -20.05
CA ASN A 26 -9.03 5.50 -20.21
C ASN A 26 -9.59 6.18 -18.94
N LEU A 27 -9.88 7.47 -19.05
CA LEU A 27 -10.39 8.27 -17.94
C LEU A 27 -11.75 7.75 -17.44
N GLU A 28 -12.51 7.08 -18.29
CA GLU A 28 -13.83 6.53 -17.97
C GLU A 28 -13.69 5.29 -17.06
N GLU A 29 -12.76 4.39 -17.38
CA GLU A 29 -12.44 3.23 -16.54
C GLU A 29 -11.82 3.65 -15.19
N LEU A 30 -10.98 4.69 -15.19
CA LEU A 30 -10.43 5.25 -13.95
C LEU A 30 -11.54 5.88 -13.09
N ALA A 31 -12.45 6.64 -13.67
CA ALA A 31 -13.56 7.24 -12.95
C ALA A 31 -14.50 6.18 -12.36
N ASP A 32 -14.80 5.12 -13.13
CA ASP A 32 -15.62 3.99 -12.68
C ASP A 32 -14.93 3.21 -11.55
N ALA A 33 -13.63 2.93 -11.67
CA ALA A 33 -12.85 2.29 -10.61
C ALA A 33 -12.85 3.13 -9.32
N VAL A 34 -12.54 4.43 -9.42
CA VAL A 34 -12.54 5.36 -8.29
C VAL A 34 -13.93 5.42 -7.63
N SER A 35 -15.01 5.48 -8.43
CA SER A 35 -16.39 5.50 -7.92
C SER A 35 -16.77 4.21 -7.20
N LYS A 36 -16.28 3.06 -7.68
CA LYS A 36 -16.50 1.77 -7.02
C LYS A 36 -15.71 1.64 -5.72
N PHE A 37 -14.47 2.12 -5.69
CA PHE A 37 -13.67 2.15 -4.48
C PHE A 37 -14.29 3.06 -3.41
N THR A 38 -14.74 4.26 -3.78
CA THR A 38 -15.43 5.15 -2.82
C THR A 38 -16.75 4.55 -2.35
N ALA A 39 -17.56 3.97 -3.24
CA ALA A 39 -18.82 3.33 -2.88
C ALA A 39 -18.63 2.10 -1.97
N ALA A 40 -17.50 1.40 -2.09
CA ALA A 40 -17.12 0.30 -1.22
C ALA A 40 -16.56 0.77 0.14
N GLY A 41 -16.47 2.08 0.37
CA GLY A 41 -15.90 2.65 1.59
C GLY A 41 -14.38 2.53 1.66
N ALA A 42 -13.70 2.33 0.52
CA ALA A 42 -12.24 2.36 0.49
C ALA A 42 -11.76 3.81 0.58
N ASP A 43 -10.84 4.06 1.51
CA ASP A 43 -10.20 5.37 1.66
C ASP A 43 -9.35 5.67 0.42
N LEU A 44 -9.85 6.55 -0.45
CA LEU A 44 -9.08 7.09 -1.58
C LEU A 44 -7.89 7.91 -1.10
N PHE A 45 -8.03 8.56 0.05
CA PHE A 45 -7.05 9.45 0.63
C PHE A 45 -6.70 8.91 2.00
N ARG A 46 -5.43 8.52 2.15
CA ARG A 46 -4.90 8.04 3.42
C ARG A 46 -4.66 9.19 4.41
N ASP A 47 -4.44 10.40 3.89
CA ASP A 47 -4.28 11.63 4.66
C ASP A 47 -5.52 12.52 4.48
N PRO A 48 -6.24 12.88 5.57
CA PRO A 48 -7.38 13.79 5.51
C PRO A 48 -7.03 15.19 5.00
N GLY A 49 -5.78 15.64 5.17
CA GLY A 49 -5.30 16.91 4.64
C GLY A 49 -5.25 16.91 3.11
N ASP A 50 -4.78 15.83 2.50
CA ASP A 50 -4.76 15.65 1.05
C ASP A 50 -6.18 15.57 0.46
N GLU A 51 -7.09 14.90 1.17
CA GLU A 51 -8.52 14.90 0.84
C GLU A 51 -9.04 16.34 0.79
N ASN A 52 -8.74 17.14 1.82
CA ASN A 52 -9.28 18.48 1.97
C ASN A 52 -8.88 19.46 0.86
N VAL A 53 -7.71 19.27 0.24
CA VAL A 53 -7.27 20.06 -0.92
C VAL A 53 -8.19 19.86 -2.14
N ILE A 54 -8.79 18.67 -2.25
CA ILE A 54 -9.55 18.25 -3.44
C ILE A 54 -11.06 18.44 -3.24
N ARG A 55 -11.53 18.49 -1.99
CA ARG A 55 -12.95 18.70 -1.63
C ARG A 55 -13.58 19.93 -2.30
N PRO A 56 -12.95 21.12 -2.35
CA PRO A 56 -13.51 22.29 -3.03
C PRO A 56 -13.68 22.08 -4.54
N VAL A 57 -12.75 21.35 -5.17
CA VAL A 57 -12.77 21.04 -6.60
C VAL A 57 -13.95 20.13 -6.95
N LEU A 58 -14.34 19.25 -6.01
CA LEU A 58 -15.47 18.33 -6.13
C LEU A 58 -16.80 18.93 -5.64
N GLY A 59 -16.79 20.16 -5.12
CA GLY A 59 -17.97 20.80 -4.52
C GLY A 59 -18.38 20.21 -3.17
N TRP A 60 -17.46 19.52 -2.49
CA TRP A 60 -17.66 19.02 -1.13
C TRP A 60 -17.25 20.10 -0.11
N PRO A 61 -17.90 20.13 1.08
CA PRO A 61 -17.51 21.07 2.14
C PRO A 61 -16.13 20.73 2.65
N GLU A 62 -15.27 21.74 2.81
CA GLU A 62 -13.96 21.57 3.44
C GLU A 62 -14.11 21.06 4.88
N LEU A 63 -13.17 20.22 5.29
CA LEU A 63 -12.97 19.82 6.67
C LEU A 63 -12.26 20.96 7.42
N THR A 64 -12.66 21.16 8.67
CA THR A 64 -11.98 22.02 9.62
C THR A 64 -10.69 21.39 10.12
N GLU A 65 -9.79 22.19 10.70
CA GLU A 65 -8.53 21.68 11.27
C GLU A 65 -8.78 20.64 12.39
N ASP A 66 -9.82 20.85 13.20
CA ASP A 66 -10.19 19.91 14.27
C ASP A 66 -10.66 18.57 13.70
N GLU A 67 -11.50 18.58 12.65
CA GLU A 67 -11.99 17.36 11.98
C GLU A 67 -10.85 16.59 11.28
N ILE A 68 -9.86 17.31 10.75
CA ILE A 68 -8.67 16.72 10.13
C ILE A 68 -7.80 16.03 11.20
N ALA A 69 -7.60 16.67 12.35
CA ALA A 69 -6.82 16.13 13.46
C ALA A 69 -7.49 14.86 14.04
N GLU A 70 -8.80 14.91 14.27
CA GLU A 70 -9.58 13.79 14.79
C GLU A 70 -9.51 12.57 13.85
N ARG A 71 -9.69 12.78 12.54
CA ARG A 71 -9.56 11.68 11.56
C ARG A 71 -8.14 11.13 11.44
N MET A 72 -7.12 11.98 11.57
CA MET A 72 -5.73 11.49 11.56
C MET A 72 -5.46 10.57 12.74
N GLU A 73 -5.93 10.95 13.93
CA GLU A 73 -5.78 10.13 15.15
C GLU A 73 -6.55 8.80 15.01
N GLU A 74 -7.77 8.84 14.48
CA GLU A 74 -8.58 7.64 14.23
C GLU A 74 -7.91 6.70 13.22
N ASN A 75 -7.41 7.23 12.10
CA ASN A 75 -6.72 6.46 11.07
C ASN A 75 -5.42 5.82 11.61
N GLU A 76 -4.68 6.54 12.44
CA GLU A 76 -3.47 6.02 13.07
C GLU A 76 -3.80 4.91 14.08
N ALA A 77 -4.80 5.12 14.93
CA ALA A 77 -5.26 4.12 15.89
C ALA A 77 -5.74 2.84 15.18
N ASN A 78 -6.51 2.98 14.10
CA ASN A 78 -7.03 1.84 13.34
C ASN A 78 -5.88 1.05 12.66
N ARG A 79 -4.85 1.75 12.17
CA ARG A 79 -3.64 1.08 11.63
C ARG A 79 -2.87 0.32 12.69
N GLN A 80 -2.67 0.90 13.87
CA GLN A 80 -1.97 0.21 14.97
C GLN A 80 -2.72 -1.07 15.38
N GLN A 81 -4.06 -1.01 15.42
CA GLN A 81 -4.88 -2.19 15.72
C GLN A 81 -4.77 -3.27 14.65
N MET A 82 -4.85 -2.88 13.37
CA MET A 82 -4.72 -3.81 12.25
C MET A 82 -3.34 -4.45 12.17
N ASP A 83 -2.27 -3.68 12.40
CA ASP A 83 -0.89 -4.19 12.42
C ASP A 83 -0.67 -5.15 13.60
N ALA A 84 -1.24 -4.86 14.77
CA ALA A 84 -1.20 -5.76 15.93
C ALA A 84 -1.96 -7.06 15.68
N LEU A 85 -3.13 -6.99 15.03
CA LEU A 85 -3.91 -8.15 14.61
C LEU A 85 -3.17 -9.00 13.57
N ALA A 86 -2.58 -8.36 12.56
CA ALA A 86 -1.79 -9.03 11.52
C ALA A 86 -0.54 -9.70 12.10
N GLY A 87 0.18 -9.02 13.00
CA GLY A 87 1.33 -9.60 13.70
C GLY A 87 0.95 -10.80 14.56
N ARG A 88 -0.21 -10.73 15.24
CA ARG A 88 -0.74 -11.85 16.02
C ARG A 88 -1.18 -13.02 15.15
N ALA A 89 -1.81 -12.76 14.01
CA ALA A 89 -2.20 -13.78 13.04
C ALA A 89 -0.97 -14.46 12.40
N ALA A 90 0.08 -13.68 12.09
CA ALA A 90 1.33 -14.22 11.57
C ALA A 90 2.08 -15.09 12.59
N MET A 91 2.09 -14.72 13.89
CA MET A 91 2.62 -15.57 14.96
C MET A 91 1.83 -16.87 15.13
N ALA A 92 0.50 -16.80 15.05
CA ALA A 92 -0.35 -17.99 15.17
C ALA A 92 -0.12 -18.96 14.00
N ALA A 93 -0.02 -18.46 12.77
CA ALA A 93 0.26 -19.29 11.60
C ALA A 93 1.66 -19.93 11.66
N ALA A 94 2.66 -19.22 12.19
CA ALA A 94 4.00 -19.77 12.35
C ALA A 94 4.10 -20.84 13.46
N GLN A 95 3.24 -20.80 14.48
CA GLN A 95 3.17 -21.85 15.51
C GLN A 95 2.46 -23.11 15.02
N GLU A 96 1.43 -22.96 14.17
CA GLU A 96 0.76 -24.11 13.56
C GLU A 96 1.70 -24.89 12.61
N ASP A 97 2.62 -24.22 11.92
CA ASP A 97 3.63 -24.88 11.07
C ASP A 97 4.73 -25.62 11.87
N GLU A 98 5.03 -25.21 13.12
CA GLU A 98 6.04 -25.87 13.97
C GLU A 98 5.49 -27.12 14.70
N ASP A 99 4.20 -27.13 15.06
CA ASP A 99 3.59 -28.27 15.78
C ASP A 99 3.31 -29.49 14.85
N ASP A 100 3.19 -29.30 13.53
CA ASP A 100 2.93 -30.37 12.55
C ASP A 100 4.21 -31.18 12.17
N GLU A 101 5.42 -30.67 12.44
CA GLU A 101 6.68 -31.39 12.17
C GLU A 101 7.09 -32.38 13.28
N ASP A 102 6.57 -32.21 14.51
CA ASP A 102 6.96 -33.04 15.67
C ASP A 102 6.12 -34.34 15.82
N ASP A 103 4.93 -34.45 15.20
CA ASP A 103 4.02 -35.61 15.35
C ASP A 103 4.31 -36.79 14.38
N GLN A 104 5.34 -36.69 13.53
CA GLN A 104 5.77 -37.79 12.62
C GLN A 104 7.01 -38.56 13.12
N GLY A 105 7.50 -38.27 14.33
CA GLY A 105 8.74 -38.85 14.88
C GLY A 105 8.61 -40.11 15.75
N GLU A 106 7.41 -40.54 16.14
CA GLU A 106 7.23 -41.55 17.20
C GLU A 106 6.41 -42.79 16.77
N LEU A 107 6.78 -43.43 15.66
CA LEU A 107 6.31 -44.78 15.30
C LEU A 107 7.44 -45.61 14.68
N ASP A 108 8.43 -45.99 15.48
CA ASP A 108 9.24 -47.21 15.24
C ASP A 108 10.15 -47.49 16.45
N LEU A 109 9.76 -48.46 17.31
CA LEU A 109 10.66 -49.28 18.14
C LEU A 109 9.93 -50.54 18.64
#